data_AF-X0ZB10-F1
#
_entry.id   AF-X0ZB10-F1
#
_cell.length_a   1.000
_cell.length_b   1.000
_cell.length_c   1.000
_cell.angle_alpha   90.00
_cell.angle_beta   90.00
_cell.angle_gamma   90.00
#
_symmetry.space_group_name_H-M   'P 1'
#
loop_
_entity.id
_entity.type
_entity.pdbx_description
1 polymer ?
#
loop_
_entity_poly.entity_id
_entity_poly.type
_entity_poly.pdbx_seq_one_letter_code
_entity_poly.pdbx_strand_id
1 'polypeptide(L)'
;MKIRHCLILSLLFLFFINTPAIGQERDWCCLDGEVILLQEAECIERGGQFFHTREEAEKYCQGEQPKLEEGWCCLDGEVFQTSQDECHEHEGYFFRNLEEAEQYCRDEHPHQEIVIVPNVIGLKIDQAEEILVEVGLQIGELEEKTSDSEPGTVI
;
A
#
# COMPACT_ATOMS: atom_id res chain seq x y z
N MET A 1 -54.55 -43.02 54.13
CA MET A 1 -54.00 -42.38 55.35
C MET A 1 -52.49 -42.24 55.17
N LYS A 2 -51.98 -40.99 55.05
CA LYS A 2 -50.58 -40.47 55.20
C LYS A 2 -49.40 -41.22 54.51
N ILE A 3 -48.28 -40.69 54.00
CA ILE A 3 -47.66 -39.37 53.69
C ILE A 3 -46.39 -39.71 52.83
N ARG A 4 -46.07 -38.84 51.85
CA ARG A 4 -44.83 -38.51 51.09
C ARG A 4 -43.47 -39.18 51.44
N HIS A 5 -42.67 -39.59 50.43
CA HIS A 5 -41.52 -38.83 49.86
C HIS A 5 -40.67 -39.62 48.83
N CYS A 6 -40.26 -38.88 47.78
CA CYS A 6 -38.93 -38.85 47.13
C CYS A 6 -38.27 -40.15 46.64
N LEU A 7 -37.98 -40.23 45.34
CA LEU A 7 -36.61 -40.32 44.80
C LEU A 7 -36.62 -40.33 43.26
N ILE A 8 -36.52 -39.11 42.71
CA ILE A 8 -35.58 -38.72 41.64
C ILE A 8 -35.42 -39.73 40.49
N LEU A 9 -36.28 -39.55 39.48
CA LEU A 9 -35.94 -39.79 38.08
C LEU A 9 -34.82 -38.81 37.66
N SER A 10 -34.04 -39.23 36.66
CA SER A 10 -33.12 -38.42 35.84
C SER A 10 -31.65 -38.41 36.27
N LEU A 11 -31.04 -39.59 36.23
CA LEU A 11 -29.59 -39.76 36.03
C LEU A 11 -29.22 -39.50 34.55
N LEU A 12 -29.44 -38.27 34.07
CA LEU A 12 -28.86 -37.73 32.85
C LEU A 12 -28.48 -36.29 33.17
N PHE A 13 -27.25 -35.89 32.86
CA PHE A 13 -26.56 -34.64 33.26
C PHE A 13 -25.74 -34.68 34.56
N LEU A 14 -24.85 -35.67 34.67
CA LEU A 14 -23.54 -35.44 35.29
C LEU A 14 -22.50 -35.06 34.21
N PHE A 15 -22.85 -34.09 33.37
CA PHE A 15 -21.90 -33.23 32.68
C PHE A 15 -22.07 -31.82 33.25
N PHE A 16 -21.82 -31.68 34.55
CA PHE A 16 -21.30 -30.40 35.05
C PHE A 16 -19.87 -30.32 34.52
N ILE A 17 -19.75 -29.89 33.27
CA ILE A 17 -18.54 -29.27 32.74
C ILE A 17 -18.17 -28.18 33.75
N ASN A 18 -17.16 -28.49 34.56
CA ASN A 18 -16.44 -27.52 35.37
C ASN A 18 -15.58 -26.75 34.36
N THR A 19 -16.22 -25.92 33.55
CA THR A 19 -15.53 -25.01 32.64
C THR A 19 -14.99 -23.89 33.53
N PRO A 20 -13.66 -23.71 33.66
CA PRO A 20 -13.17 -22.50 34.28
C PRO A 20 -13.72 -21.33 33.47
N ALA A 21 -14.27 -20.32 34.15
CA ALA A 21 -14.61 -19.06 33.52
C ALA A 21 -13.31 -18.54 32.88
N ILE A 22 -13.18 -18.71 31.56
CA ILE A 22 -12.10 -18.13 30.77
C ILE A 22 -12.20 -16.64 31.05
N GLY A 23 -11.16 -16.07 31.67
CA GLY A 23 -11.13 -14.65 32.02
C GLY A 23 -11.46 -13.85 30.77
N GLN A 24 -12.58 -13.14 30.81
CA GLN A 24 -12.96 -12.21 29.75
C GLN A 24 -11.94 -11.09 29.72
N GLU A 25 -11.03 -11.17 28.75
CA GLU A 25 -10.17 -10.06 28.39
C GLU A 25 -11.08 -8.89 28.00
N ARG A 26 -11.01 -7.82 28.80
CA ARG A 26 -11.75 -6.57 28.58
C ARG A 26 -10.76 -5.60 27.98
N ASP A 27 -10.97 -5.24 26.72
CA ASP A 27 -10.23 -4.17 26.07
C ASP A 27 -11.15 -2.95 25.87
N TRP A 28 -10.79 -2.08 24.93
CA TRP A 28 -11.31 -0.73 24.85
C TRP A 28 -12.48 -0.66 23.87
N CYS A 29 -13.63 -0.23 24.35
CA CYS A 29 -14.81 0.01 23.55
C CYS A 29 -15.05 1.52 23.47
N CYS A 30 -15.16 2.03 22.25
CA CYS A 30 -15.73 3.34 22.01
C CYS A 30 -17.26 3.22 21.93
N LEU A 31 -17.97 3.80 22.89
CA LEU A 31 -19.43 3.79 22.96
C LEU A 31 -19.93 5.22 23.19
N ASP A 32 -20.73 5.75 22.26
CA ASP A 32 -21.31 7.10 22.33
C ASP A 32 -20.28 8.22 22.60
N GLY A 33 -19.05 8.05 22.08
CA GLY A 33 -17.95 9.00 22.27
C GLY A 33 -17.18 8.85 23.59
N GLU A 34 -17.51 7.84 24.41
CA GLU A 34 -16.80 7.51 25.64
C GLU A 34 -15.99 6.21 25.47
N VAL A 35 -14.73 6.23 25.90
CA VAL A 35 -13.86 5.04 25.90
C VAL A 35 -13.99 4.31 27.23
N ILE A 36 -14.53 3.09 27.18
CA ILE A 36 -14.78 2.24 28.35
C ILE A 36 -14.20 0.83 28.16
N LEU A 37 -13.92 0.11 29.25
CA LEU A 37 -13.45 -1.27 29.19
C LEU A 37 -14.63 -2.25 29.17
N LEU A 38 -14.88 -2.87 28.01
CA LEU A 38 -15.92 -3.88 27.82
C LEU A 38 -15.34 -5.10 27.11
N GLN A 39 -16.11 -6.16 27.07
CA GLN A 39 -15.80 -7.26 26.16
C GLN A 39 -16.25 -6.91 24.75
N GLU A 40 -15.58 -7.50 23.77
CA GLU A 40 -15.93 -7.33 22.36
C GLU A 40 -17.42 -7.58 22.08
N ALA A 41 -17.94 -8.73 22.53
CA ALA A 41 -19.35 -9.08 22.30
C ALA A 41 -20.33 -8.07 22.93
N GLU A 42 -20.05 -7.59 24.14
CA GLU A 42 -20.88 -6.58 24.82
C GLU A 42 -20.76 -5.20 24.15
N CYS A 43 -19.55 -4.84 23.71
CA CYS A 43 -19.29 -3.59 22.99
C CYS A 43 -20.11 -3.53 21.69
N ILE A 44 -20.06 -4.60 20.90
CA ILE A 44 -20.77 -4.70 19.61
C ILE A 44 -22.29 -4.75 19.82
N GLU A 45 -22.78 -5.50 20.81
CA GLU A 45 -24.22 -5.55 21.13
C GLU A 45 -24.78 -4.15 21.46
N ARG A 46 -23.97 -3.32 22.12
CA ARG A 46 -24.33 -1.95 22.49
C ARG A 46 -24.12 -0.95 21.36
N GLY A 47 -23.66 -1.38 20.19
CA GLY A 47 -23.41 -0.53 19.01
C GLY A 47 -22.11 0.27 19.08
N GLY A 48 -21.18 -0.11 19.96
CA GLY A 48 -19.86 0.47 20.06
C GLY A 48 -18.84 -0.18 19.13
N GLN A 49 -17.66 0.44 19.03
CA GLN A 49 -16.53 -0.07 18.26
C GLN A 49 -15.43 -0.56 19.23
N PHE A 50 -14.96 -1.78 19.02
CA PHE A 50 -13.96 -2.44 19.89
C PHE A 50 -12.53 -2.25 19.37
N PHE A 51 -11.57 -2.09 20.27
CA PHE A 51 -10.14 -1.88 20.02
C PHE A 51 -9.29 -2.59 21.07
N HIS A 52 -8.13 -3.07 20.66
CA HIS A 52 -7.18 -3.74 21.54
C HIS A 52 -6.23 -2.77 22.26
N THR A 53 -6.23 -1.49 21.87
CA THR A 53 -5.45 -0.45 22.53
C THR A 53 -6.33 0.74 22.91
N ARG A 54 -5.98 1.37 24.04
CA ARG A 54 -6.69 2.55 24.54
C ARG A 54 -6.59 3.71 23.57
N GLU A 55 -5.40 3.88 23.00
CA GLU A 55 -5.07 4.98 22.10
C GLU A 55 -5.92 4.94 20.82
N GLU A 56 -6.10 3.77 20.21
CA GLU A 56 -6.96 3.61 19.03
C GLU A 56 -8.43 3.90 19.36
N ALA A 57 -8.92 3.41 20.51
CA ALA A 57 -10.27 3.70 20.96
C ALA A 57 -10.50 5.19 21.22
N GLU A 58 -9.52 5.88 21.83
CA GLU A 58 -9.58 7.32 22.09
C GLU A 58 -9.62 8.12 20.78
N LYS A 59 -8.74 7.82 19.83
CA LYS A 59 -8.74 8.47 18.51
C LYS A 59 -10.07 8.30 17.79
N TYR A 60 -10.56 7.07 17.73
CA TYR A 60 -11.84 6.77 17.08
C TYR A 60 -13.02 7.49 17.77
N CYS A 61 -13.09 7.45 19.11
CA CYS A 61 -14.15 8.14 19.87
C CYS A 61 -14.12 9.65 19.73
N GLN A 62 -12.93 10.23 19.57
CA GLN A 62 -12.75 11.67 19.36
C GLN A 62 -13.02 12.08 17.91
N GLY A 63 -13.31 11.13 17.01
CA GLY A 63 -13.48 11.39 15.59
C GLY A 63 -12.17 11.77 14.89
N GLU A 64 -11.03 11.51 15.52
CA GLU A 64 -9.73 11.62 14.86
C GLU A 64 -9.65 10.46 13.86
N GLN A 65 -9.89 10.79 12.59
CA GLN A 65 -9.54 9.91 11.49
C GLN A 65 -8.06 9.51 11.67
N PRO A 66 -7.68 8.24 11.43
CA PRO A 66 -6.26 7.90 11.38
C PRO A 66 -5.61 8.91 10.44
N LYS A 67 -4.50 9.53 10.88
CA LYS A 67 -3.63 10.26 9.96
C LYS A 67 -3.28 9.26 8.86
N LEU A 68 -3.99 9.36 7.74
CA LEU A 68 -3.52 8.85 6.46
C LEU A 68 -2.06 9.21 6.41
N GLU A 69 -1.18 8.25 6.08
CA GLU A 69 0.26 8.48 6.08
C GLU A 69 0.56 9.64 5.13
N GLU A 70 0.55 10.86 5.65
CA GLU A 70 0.92 12.07 4.96
C GLU A 70 2.42 11.93 4.71
N GLY A 71 2.81 12.11 3.46
CA GLY A 71 4.20 12.13 3.03
C GLY A 71 4.38 13.20 1.99
N TRP A 72 5.41 13.04 1.17
CA TRP A 72 5.87 14.03 0.21
C TRP A 72 5.75 13.44 -1.19
N CYS A 73 4.95 14.08 -2.02
CA CYS A 73 4.87 13.74 -3.43
C CYS A 73 5.84 14.59 -4.21
N CYS A 74 6.64 13.95 -5.06
CA CYS A 74 7.34 14.60 -6.16
C CYS A 74 6.49 14.42 -7.42
N LEU A 75 6.04 15.53 -8.00
CA LEU A 75 5.27 15.56 -9.25
C LEU A 75 5.76 16.73 -10.09
N ASP A 76 6.15 16.47 -11.34
CA ASP A 76 6.63 17.49 -12.29
C ASP A 76 7.74 18.41 -11.73
N GLY A 77 8.59 17.88 -10.84
CA GLY A 77 9.68 18.63 -10.21
C GLY A 77 9.27 19.48 -9.00
N GLU A 78 8.00 19.45 -8.60
CA GLU A 78 7.49 20.10 -7.40
C GLU A 78 7.29 19.09 -6.26
N VAL A 79 7.75 19.44 -5.07
CA VAL A 79 7.57 18.64 -3.84
C VAL A 79 6.52 19.28 -2.95
N PHE A 80 5.46 18.52 -2.64
CA PHE A 80 4.41 18.98 -1.73
C PHE A 80 3.90 17.84 -0.83
N GLN A 81 3.33 18.21 0.31
CA GLN A 81 2.80 17.24 1.26
C GLN A 81 1.41 16.78 0.82
N THR A 82 1.19 15.46 0.76
CA THR A 82 -0.10 14.86 0.37
C THR A 82 -0.16 13.41 0.87
N SER A 83 -1.26 12.70 0.59
CA SER A 83 -1.38 11.27 0.83
C SER A 83 -0.71 10.45 -0.27
N GLN A 84 -0.33 9.21 0.05
CA GLN A 84 0.22 8.29 -0.95
C GLN A 84 -0.74 8.05 -2.11
N ASP A 85 -2.03 7.86 -1.83
CA ASP A 85 -3.03 7.57 -2.85
C ASP A 85 -3.20 8.76 -3.81
N GLU A 86 -3.34 9.98 -3.28
CA GLU A 86 -3.45 11.20 -4.08
C GLU A 86 -2.18 11.46 -4.92
N CYS A 87 -0.99 11.16 -4.39
CA CYS A 87 0.25 11.26 -5.17
C CYS A 87 0.26 10.30 -6.37
N HIS A 88 -0.15 9.04 -6.18
CA HIS A 88 -0.16 8.03 -7.24
C HIS A 88 -1.28 8.24 -8.26
N GLU A 89 -2.42 8.84 -7.87
CA GLU A 89 -3.49 9.23 -8.80
C GLU A 89 -2.99 10.18 -9.90
N HIS A 90 -1.96 10.97 -9.59
CA HIS A 90 -1.32 11.90 -10.51
C HIS A 90 0.00 11.37 -11.10
N GLU A 91 0.27 10.07 -10.98
CA GLU A 91 1.52 9.44 -11.45
C GLU A 91 2.80 10.04 -10.83
N GLY A 92 2.67 10.65 -9.65
CA GLY A 92 3.78 11.18 -8.88
C GLY A 92 4.53 10.10 -8.09
N TYR A 93 5.68 10.47 -7.54
CA TYR A 93 6.50 9.60 -6.71
C TYR A 93 6.36 9.98 -5.24
N PHE A 94 5.82 9.07 -4.44
CA PHE A 94 5.56 9.29 -3.01
C PHE A 94 6.72 8.85 -2.14
N PHE A 95 7.07 9.69 -1.15
CA PHE A 95 8.10 9.43 -0.16
C PHE A 95 7.57 9.72 1.24
N ARG A 96 8.03 8.95 2.22
CA ARG A 96 7.71 9.22 3.64
C ARG A 96 8.60 10.31 4.25
N ASN A 97 9.64 10.74 3.53
CA ASN A 97 10.68 11.65 4.01
C ASN A 97 10.85 12.84 3.03
N LEU A 98 10.89 14.06 3.58
CA LEU A 98 11.03 15.28 2.78
C LEU A 98 12.37 15.36 2.06
N GLU A 99 13.47 15.04 2.75
CA GLU A 99 14.82 15.11 2.20
C GLU A 99 14.99 14.14 1.03
N GLU A 100 14.45 12.93 1.17
CA GLU A 100 14.43 11.94 0.09
C GLU A 100 13.60 12.42 -1.10
N ALA A 101 12.42 13.00 -0.86
CA ALA A 101 11.58 13.58 -1.90
C ALA A 101 12.28 14.74 -2.62
N GLU A 102 12.86 15.69 -1.89
CA GLU A 102 13.59 16.83 -2.45
C GLU A 102 14.80 16.39 -3.26
N GLN A 103 15.53 15.38 -2.79
CA GLN A 103 16.65 14.82 -3.54
C GLN A 103 16.15 14.17 -4.83
N TYR A 104 15.13 13.32 -4.73
CA TYR A 104 14.55 12.64 -5.89
C TYR A 104 14.00 13.62 -6.94
N CYS A 105 13.31 14.67 -6.51
CA CYS A 105 12.68 15.65 -7.40
C CYS A 105 13.67 16.65 -8.02
N ARG A 106 14.82 16.85 -7.37
CA ARG A 106 15.89 17.70 -7.90
C ARG A 106 16.68 17.01 -9.00
N ASP A 107 16.90 15.73 -8.84
CA ASP A 107 17.53 14.93 -9.87
C ASP A 107 16.53 14.83 -11.03
N GLU A 108 16.84 15.44 -12.19
CA GLU A 108 16.04 15.29 -13.42
C GLU A 108 16.04 13.80 -13.82
N HIS A 109 15.14 13.04 -13.22
CA HIS A 109 14.96 11.64 -13.55
C HIS A 109 14.13 11.57 -14.82
N PRO A 110 14.64 10.85 -15.83
CA PRO A 110 14.01 10.79 -17.13
C PRO A 110 12.67 10.12 -16.94
N HIS A 111 11.58 10.85 -17.18
CA HIS A 111 10.47 10.23 -17.88
C HIS A 111 11.13 9.45 -19.02
N GLN A 112 10.88 8.14 -19.12
CA GLN A 112 11.34 7.38 -20.27
C GLN A 112 10.74 8.05 -21.50
N GLU A 113 11.47 9.00 -22.08
CA GLU A 113 11.11 9.59 -23.34
C GLU A 113 11.31 8.44 -24.32
N ILE A 114 10.20 7.87 -24.75
CA ILE A 114 10.21 6.81 -25.75
C ILE A 114 10.69 7.49 -27.03
N VAL A 115 12.00 7.45 -27.26
CA VAL A 115 12.60 7.91 -28.50
C VAL A 115 12.35 6.83 -29.55
N ILE A 116 11.64 7.20 -30.61
CA ILE A 116 11.40 6.29 -31.73
C ILE A 116 12.70 6.16 -32.51
N VAL A 117 13.23 4.93 -32.62
CA VAL A 117 14.43 4.65 -33.41
C VAL A 117 14.09 4.83 -34.90
N PRO A 118 14.75 5.77 -35.62
CA PRO A 118 14.55 5.95 -37.05
C PRO A 118 15.01 4.72 -37.83
N ASN A 119 14.38 4.45 -38.98
CA ASN A 119 14.86 3.39 -39.87
C ASN A 119 16.14 3.83 -40.59
N VAL A 120 17.23 3.11 -40.36
CA VAL A 120 18.55 3.38 -40.95
C VAL A 120 19.01 2.30 -41.94
N ILE A 121 18.20 1.26 -42.17
CA ILE A 121 18.55 0.15 -43.06
C ILE A 121 18.73 0.66 -44.50
N GLY A 122 19.85 0.30 -45.12
CA GLY A 122 20.21 0.70 -46.49
C GLY A 122 20.93 2.04 -46.61
N LEU A 123 21.12 2.77 -45.50
CA LEU A 123 21.91 4.01 -45.48
C LEU A 123 23.40 3.72 -45.34
N LYS A 124 24.24 4.68 -45.75
CA LYS A 124 25.67 4.66 -45.41
C LYS A 124 25.85 4.96 -43.93
N ILE A 125 26.90 4.37 -43.31
CA ILE A 125 27.20 4.53 -41.88
C ILE A 125 27.18 6.00 -41.44
N ASP A 126 27.87 6.88 -42.17
CA ASP A 126 27.94 8.32 -41.85
C ASP A 126 26.56 9.00 -41.84
N GLN A 127 25.64 8.58 -42.72
CA GLN A 127 24.28 9.12 -42.80
C GLN A 127 23.39 8.58 -41.69
N ALA A 128 23.55 7.30 -41.35
CA ALA A 128 22.83 6.69 -40.24
C ALA A 128 23.25 7.33 -38.91
N GLU A 129 24.53 7.66 -38.75
CA GLU A 129 25.05 8.37 -37.57
C GLU A 129 24.41 9.74 -37.39
N GLU A 130 24.38 10.56 -38.45
CA GLU A 130 23.76 11.88 -38.41
C GLU A 130 22.30 11.81 -37.95
N ILE A 131 21.52 10.87 -38.50
CA ILE A 131 20.10 10.69 -38.16
C ILE A 131 19.91 10.22 -36.71
N LEU A 132 20.74 9.29 -36.23
CA LEU A 132 20.64 8.78 -34.86
C LEU A 132 21.00 9.86 -33.83
N VAL A 133 22.04 10.65 -34.10
CA VAL A 133 22.47 11.76 -33.23
C VAL A 133 21.43 12.87 -33.18
N GLU A 134 20.74 13.16 -34.30
CA GLU A 134 19.67 14.18 -34.34
C GLU A 134 18.53 13.89 -33.36
N VAL A 135 18.22 12.61 -33.11
CA VAL A 135 17.19 12.18 -32.15
C VAL A 135 17.74 11.84 -30.76
N GLY A 136 18.99 12.21 -30.48
CA GLY A 136 19.62 11.97 -29.17
C GLY A 136 20.05 10.52 -28.91
N LEU A 137 20.06 9.67 -29.94
CA LEU A 137 20.59 8.31 -29.84
C LEU A 137 22.11 8.30 -30.05
N GLN A 138 22.78 7.37 -29.37
CA GLN A 138 24.23 7.19 -29.47
C GLN A 138 24.55 5.89 -30.19
N ILE A 139 25.57 5.91 -31.05
CA ILE A 139 26.08 4.68 -31.67
C ILE A 139 26.84 3.87 -30.62
N GLY A 140 26.45 2.61 -30.48
CA GLY A 140 27.14 1.62 -29.65
C GLY A 140 28.24 0.89 -30.43
N GLU A 141 28.28 -0.43 -30.26
CA GLU A 141 29.23 -1.29 -30.95
C GLU A 141 28.83 -1.51 -32.43
N LEU A 142 29.80 -1.41 -33.34
CA LEU A 142 29.61 -1.72 -34.76
C LEU A 142 30.07 -3.14 -35.06
N GLU A 143 29.19 -3.93 -35.67
CA GLU A 143 29.49 -5.29 -36.12
C GLU A 143 29.49 -5.36 -37.67
N GLU A 144 30.52 -6.00 -38.24
CA GLU A 144 30.55 -6.29 -39.67
C GLU A 144 29.95 -7.68 -39.98
N LYS A 145 29.11 -7.75 -41.01
CA LYS A 145 28.47 -8.99 -41.47
C LYS A 145 28.57 -9.13 -42.98
N THR A 146 28.67 -10.37 -43.47
CA THR A 146 28.65 -10.65 -44.92
C THR A 146 27.23 -10.44 -45.47
N SER A 147 27.09 -9.61 -46.50
CA SER A 147 25.82 -9.39 -47.20
C SER A 147 26.05 -9.04 -48.68
N ASP A 148 24.97 -9.01 -49.45
CA ASP A 148 24.96 -8.57 -50.85
C ASP A 148 24.93 -7.03 -51.00
N SER A 149 24.82 -6.29 -49.89
CA SER A 149 24.82 -4.82 -49.88
C SER A 149 26.23 -4.25 -50.09
N GLU A 150 26.32 -3.02 -50.59
CA GLU A 150 27.61 -2.34 -50.73
C GLU A 150 28.33 -2.19 -49.38
N PRO A 151 29.67 -2.26 -49.33
CA PRO A 151 30.43 -1.99 -48.11
C PRO A 151 30.07 -0.63 -47.49
N GLY A 152 30.01 -0.61 -46.16
CA GLY A 152 29.64 0.58 -45.38
C GLY A 152 28.14 0.90 -45.40
N THR A 153 27.29 -0.06 -45.73
CA THR A 153 25.82 0.08 -45.69
C THR A 153 25.27 -0.61 -44.44
N VAL A 154 24.35 0.04 -43.73
CA VAL A 154 23.65 -0.54 -42.57
C VAL A 154 22.66 -1.61 -43.03
N ILE A 155 22.71 -2.79 -42.40
CA ILE A 155 21.96 -4.00 -42.78
C ILE A 155 21.31 -4.68 -41.59
#